data_AF-O21559-F1
#
_entry.id   AF-O21559-F1
#
_cell.length_a   1.000
_cell.length_b   1.000
_cell.length_c   1.000
_cell.angle_alpha   90.00
_cell.angle_beta   90.00
_cell.angle_gamma   90.00
#
_symmetry.space_group_name_H-M   'P 1'
#
loop_
_entity.id
_entity.type
_entity.pdbx_description
1 polymer ?
#
loop_
_entity_poly.entity_id
_entity_poly.type
_entity_poly.pdbx_seq_one_letter_code
_entity_poly.pdbx_strand_id
1 'polypeptide(L)'
;MLKIIIPSTMLLPLTWLSNNKNLWIHTTIHSFIISLLSLTFLLQNNENMGFSTTFFTDYLSTPLLILTTWLLPLMLIASQNHMKKETLTNKKIYISMLISLQILLIITFSVNELILFYIMFEATLIPTLIIITRWGNQTERLNAGLYFLFYTLIGSIPLLIALVWLQNHLGGLNIMMLTMTPKIMIPSWSNDILWLACMLAFLVKMP
;
A
#
# COMPACT_ATOMS: atom_id res chain seq x y z
N MET A 1 2.34 11.22 9.40
CA MET A 1 2.78 10.41 8.24
C MET A 1 3.79 11.08 7.31
N LEU A 2 3.70 12.38 7.03
CA LEU A 2 4.63 13.07 6.10
C LEU A 2 6.11 12.87 6.43
N LYS A 3 6.47 12.77 7.72
CA LYS A 3 7.84 12.44 8.17
C LYS A 3 8.41 11.14 7.60
N ILE A 4 7.59 10.19 7.14
CA ILE A 4 8.00 8.95 6.47
C ILE A 4 7.74 9.01 4.96
N ILE A 5 6.63 9.62 4.55
CA ILE A 5 6.29 9.75 3.12
C ILE A 5 7.35 10.56 2.38
N ILE A 6 7.82 11.69 2.94
CA ILE A 6 8.83 12.52 2.29
C ILE A 6 10.15 11.74 2.10
N PRO A 7 10.76 11.14 3.14
CA PRO A 7 11.96 10.31 2.95
C PRO A 7 11.78 9.16 1.97
N SER A 8 10.64 8.47 1.98
CA SER A 8 10.38 7.37 1.04
C SER A 8 10.25 7.86 -0.41
N THR A 9 9.59 8.99 -0.65
CA THR A 9 9.57 9.62 -1.99
C THR A 9 10.96 10.06 -2.44
N MET A 10 11.82 10.52 -1.52
CA MET A 10 13.21 10.92 -1.82
C MET A 10 14.13 9.74 -2.15
N LEU A 11 13.71 8.49 -1.89
CA LEU A 11 14.44 7.33 -2.42
C LEU A 11 14.37 7.26 -3.95
N LEU A 12 13.31 7.77 -4.59
CA LEU A 12 13.22 7.81 -6.06
C LEU A 12 14.36 8.63 -6.68
N PRO A 13 14.52 9.94 -6.42
CA PRO A 13 15.63 10.69 -7.00
C PRO A 13 16.99 10.10 -6.59
N LEU A 14 17.12 9.57 -5.37
CA LEU A 14 18.34 8.90 -4.93
C LEU A 14 18.70 7.70 -5.82
N THR A 15 17.75 6.85 -6.20
CA THR A 15 18.02 5.72 -7.10
C THR A 15 18.53 6.18 -8.47
N TRP A 16 17.91 7.21 -9.03
CA TRP A 16 18.22 7.69 -10.37
C TRP A 16 19.55 8.43 -10.43
N LEU A 17 19.87 9.21 -9.38
CA LEU A 17 21.10 9.98 -9.28
C LEU A 17 22.31 9.15 -8.80
N SER A 18 22.07 7.99 -8.17
CA SER A 18 23.17 7.15 -7.67
C SER A 18 24.05 6.53 -8.77
N ASN A 19 25.35 6.44 -8.45
CA ASN A 19 26.34 5.75 -9.27
C ASN A 19 26.09 4.23 -9.32
N ASN A 20 26.42 3.60 -10.44
CA ASN A 20 26.11 2.19 -10.73
C ASN A 20 26.60 1.21 -9.65
N LYS A 21 27.81 1.44 -9.11
CA LYS A 21 28.41 0.58 -8.10
C LYS A 21 27.71 0.70 -6.73
N ASN A 22 27.24 1.90 -6.40
CA ASN A 22 26.74 2.21 -5.07
C ASN A 22 25.20 2.25 -5.00
N LEU A 23 24.51 2.04 -6.12
CA LEU A 23 23.05 2.11 -6.23
C LEU A 23 22.34 1.23 -5.19
N TRP A 24 22.73 -0.04 -5.08
CA TRP A 24 22.15 -0.95 -4.10
C TRP A 24 22.51 -0.57 -2.66
N ILE A 25 23.75 -0.12 -2.44
CA ILE A 25 24.23 0.25 -1.09
C ILE A 25 23.50 1.50 -0.57
N HIS A 26 23.39 2.56 -1.39
CA HIS A 26 22.70 3.78 -0.96
C HIS A 26 21.22 3.53 -0.71
N THR A 27 20.55 2.79 -1.61
CA THR A 27 19.12 2.51 -1.47
C THR A 27 18.82 1.65 -0.24
N THR A 28 19.62 0.63 0.04
CA THR A 28 19.45 -0.20 1.24
C THR A 28 19.70 0.60 2.52
N ILE A 29 20.80 1.35 2.62
CA ILE A 29 21.13 2.14 3.82
C ILE A 29 20.01 3.14 4.13
N HIS A 30 19.58 3.94 3.15
CA HIS A 30 18.53 4.92 3.37
C HIS A 30 17.18 4.28 3.69
N SER A 31 16.87 3.12 3.10
CA SER A 31 15.66 2.39 3.47
C SER A 31 15.67 1.85 4.90
N PHE A 32 16.82 1.38 5.41
CA PHE A 32 16.97 1.01 6.82
C PHE A 32 16.87 2.20 7.76
N ILE A 33 17.36 3.38 7.36
CA ILE A 33 17.16 4.61 8.14
C ILE A 33 15.66 4.93 8.24
N ILE A 34 14.91 4.80 7.15
CA ILE A 34 13.45 5.00 7.15
C ILE A 34 12.74 3.95 8.03
N SER A 35 13.16 2.69 7.99
CA SER A 35 12.57 1.65 8.84
C SER A 35 12.82 1.92 10.33
N LEU A 36 14.01 2.38 10.70
CA LEU A 36 14.31 2.80 12.07
C LEU A 36 13.48 4.02 12.50
N LEU A 37 13.32 5.01 11.63
CA LEU A 37 12.46 6.17 11.89
C LEU A 37 10.98 5.77 12.11
N SER A 38 10.52 4.69 11.46
CA SER A 38 9.14 4.22 11.60
C SER A 38 8.81 3.70 13.00
N LEU A 39 9.81 3.23 13.77
CA LEU A 39 9.63 2.80 15.15
C LEU A 39 9.16 3.93 16.08
N THR A 40 9.34 5.19 15.68
CA THR A 40 8.79 6.34 16.42
C THR A 40 7.26 6.32 16.52
N PHE A 41 6.56 5.54 15.68
CA PHE A 41 5.11 5.36 15.80
C PHE A 41 4.68 4.44 16.94
N LEU A 42 5.58 3.63 17.51
CA LEU A 42 5.26 2.79 18.67
C LEU A 42 5.06 3.61 19.95
N LEU A 43 5.47 4.88 19.96
CA LEU A 43 5.33 5.80 21.10
C LEU A 43 3.88 6.30 21.28
N GLN A 44 2.89 5.47 20.96
CA GLN A 44 1.48 5.81 21.06
C GLN A 44 1.01 5.80 22.51
N ASN A 45 0.67 6.99 23.02
CA ASN A 45 0.05 7.18 24.32
C ASN A 45 -1.47 7.05 24.18
N ASN A 46 -1.99 5.83 24.26
CA ASN A 46 -3.41 5.45 24.46
C ASN A 46 -4.47 5.93 23.46
N GLU A 47 -4.32 7.08 22.81
CA GLU A 47 -5.24 7.57 21.81
C GLU A 47 -4.69 7.35 20.40
N ASN A 48 -5.60 6.90 19.55
CA ASN A 48 -5.55 7.05 18.10
C ASN A 48 -4.83 8.37 17.73
N MET A 49 -3.65 8.29 17.10
CA MET A 49 -2.91 9.49 16.66
C MET A 49 -3.48 10.06 15.36
N GLY A 50 -4.40 11.02 15.50
CA GLY A 50 -4.77 11.92 14.42
C GLY A 50 -3.59 12.84 14.07
N PHE A 51 -2.89 12.58 12.96
CA PHE A 51 -1.84 13.49 12.49
C PHE A 51 -2.41 14.70 11.74
N SER A 52 -3.48 14.47 10.98
CA SER A 52 -4.12 15.45 10.10
C SER A 52 -5.51 14.92 9.71
N THR A 53 -6.30 15.72 9.00
CA THR A 53 -7.60 15.27 8.46
C THR A 53 -7.47 14.06 7.53
N THR A 54 -6.37 13.98 6.77
CA THR A 54 -6.13 12.92 5.78
C THR A 54 -5.43 11.70 6.33
N PHE A 55 -4.52 11.89 7.31
CA PHE A 55 -3.66 10.83 7.82
C PHE A 55 -3.84 10.57 9.31
N PHE A 56 -3.92 9.28 9.63
CA PHE A 56 -4.19 8.75 10.94
C PHE A 56 -3.39 7.46 11.17
N THR A 57 -3.03 7.15 12.41
CA THR A 57 -2.53 5.83 12.80
C THR A 57 -3.11 5.38 14.14
N ASP A 58 -3.50 4.12 14.21
CA ASP A 58 -3.96 3.35 15.37
C ASP A 58 -3.02 2.15 15.66
N TYR A 59 -3.37 1.36 16.67
CA TYR A 59 -2.64 0.14 17.03
C TYR A 59 -2.64 -0.95 15.96
N LEU A 60 -3.55 -0.89 14.97
CA LEU A 60 -3.62 -1.86 13.88
C LEU A 60 -2.71 -1.45 12.72
N SER A 61 -2.76 -0.19 12.31
CA SER A 61 -1.93 0.35 11.23
C SER A 61 -0.47 0.47 11.63
N THR A 62 -0.13 0.74 12.90
CA THR A 62 1.28 0.96 13.29
C THR A 62 2.17 -0.27 13.06
N PRO A 63 1.82 -1.52 13.44
CA PRO A 63 2.63 -2.68 13.12
C PRO A 63 2.74 -2.93 11.62
N LEU A 64 1.65 -2.73 10.86
CA LEU A 64 1.64 -2.89 9.41
C LEU A 64 2.56 -1.88 8.73
N LEU A 65 2.53 -0.62 9.17
CA LEU A 65 3.42 0.43 8.68
C LEU A 65 4.89 0.10 8.96
N ILE A 66 5.22 -0.34 10.18
CA ILE A 66 6.59 -0.72 10.55
C ILE A 66 7.04 -1.92 9.73
N LEU A 67 6.17 -2.91 9.51
CA LEU A 67 6.47 -4.06 8.66
C LEU A 67 6.72 -3.62 7.21
N THR A 68 5.89 -2.73 6.65
CA THR A 68 6.06 -2.27 5.27
C THR A 68 7.37 -1.52 5.04
N THR A 69 7.78 -0.66 5.99
CA THR A 69 9.04 0.06 5.90
C THR A 69 10.23 -0.86 6.12
N TRP A 70 10.08 -1.89 6.95
CA TRP A 70 11.10 -2.90 7.17
C TRP A 70 11.29 -3.83 5.97
N LEU A 71 10.22 -4.18 5.25
CA LEU A 71 10.31 -5.10 4.12
C LEU A 71 11.14 -4.57 2.94
N LEU A 72 11.15 -3.26 2.69
CA LEU A 72 11.89 -2.71 1.54
C LEU A 72 13.39 -3.02 1.56
N PRO A 73 14.17 -2.73 2.63
CA PRO A 73 15.58 -3.10 2.67
C PRO A 73 15.80 -4.61 2.48
N LEU A 74 14.94 -5.45 3.03
CA LEU A 74 15.03 -6.91 2.89
C LEU A 74 14.80 -7.33 1.42
N MET A 75 13.79 -6.77 0.76
CA MET A 75 13.51 -7.02 -0.66
C MET A 75 14.68 -6.56 -1.55
N LEU A 76 15.31 -5.43 -1.22
CA LEU A 76 16.49 -4.95 -1.94
C LEU A 76 17.67 -5.91 -1.78
N ILE A 77 17.93 -6.45 -0.60
CA ILE A 77 19.01 -7.43 -0.39
C ILE A 77 18.72 -8.74 -1.14
N ALA A 78 17.49 -9.25 -1.06
CA ALA A 78 17.09 -10.50 -1.70
C ALA A 78 17.18 -10.44 -3.24
N SER A 79 16.75 -9.33 -3.84
CA SER A 79 16.67 -9.18 -5.30
C SER A 79 18.01 -8.89 -5.99
N GLN A 80 19.02 -8.43 -5.25
CA GLN A 80 20.34 -8.06 -5.81
C GLN A 80 20.95 -9.15 -6.67
N ASN A 81 20.93 -10.41 -6.21
CA ASN A 81 21.61 -11.50 -6.89
C ASN A 81 20.94 -11.86 -8.22
N HIS A 82 19.61 -11.94 -8.23
CA HIS A 82 18.83 -12.24 -9.43
C HIS A 82 19.00 -11.14 -10.49
N MET A 83 19.05 -9.88 -10.04
CA MET A 83 19.16 -8.72 -10.93
C MET A 83 20.57 -8.46 -11.45
N LYS A 84 21.61 -9.23 -11.08
CA LYS A 84 23.01 -8.93 -11.47
C LYS A 84 23.20 -8.79 -12.98
N LYS A 85 22.56 -9.65 -13.77
CA LYS A 85 22.68 -9.71 -15.24
C LYS A 85 21.88 -8.64 -15.98
N GLU A 86 20.97 -7.95 -15.30
CA GLU A 86 20.12 -6.92 -15.90
C GLU A 86 20.89 -5.63 -16.21
N THR A 87 20.37 -4.88 -17.19
CA THR A 87 20.87 -3.55 -17.53
C THR A 87 20.68 -2.59 -16.36
N LEU A 88 21.51 -1.55 -16.30
CA LEU A 88 21.44 -0.54 -15.23
C LEU A 88 20.06 0.13 -15.16
N THR A 89 19.49 0.48 -16.32
CA THR A 89 18.18 1.12 -16.41
C THR A 89 17.10 0.21 -15.86
N ASN A 90 17.09 -1.08 -16.23
CA ASN A 90 16.15 -2.06 -15.69
C ASN A 90 16.29 -2.23 -14.17
N LYS A 91 17.52 -2.22 -13.63
CA LYS A 91 17.76 -2.22 -12.18
C LYS A 91 17.16 -0.99 -11.49
N LYS A 92 17.38 0.21 -12.06
CA LYS A 92 16.81 1.46 -11.54
C LYS A 92 15.28 1.43 -11.56
N ILE A 93 14.68 0.97 -12.66
CA ILE A 93 13.23 0.86 -12.78
C ILE A 93 12.70 -0.14 -11.75
N TYR A 94 13.30 -1.33 -11.62
CA TYR A 94 12.88 -2.33 -10.63
C TYR A 94 12.88 -1.78 -9.20
N ILE A 95 13.96 -1.11 -8.80
CA ILE A 95 14.04 -0.48 -7.46
C ILE A 95 13.00 0.63 -7.33
N SER A 96 12.76 1.42 -8.37
CA SER A 96 11.71 2.44 -8.36
C SER A 96 10.30 1.84 -8.21
N MET A 97 10.04 0.65 -8.80
CA MET A 97 8.77 -0.06 -8.60
C MET A 97 8.61 -0.51 -7.15
N LEU A 98 9.65 -1.08 -6.53
CA LEU A 98 9.63 -1.45 -5.11
C LEU A 98 9.39 -0.24 -4.20
N ILE A 99 10.05 0.89 -4.46
CA ILE A 99 9.86 2.13 -3.70
C ILE A 99 8.44 2.68 -3.89
N SER A 100 7.93 2.70 -5.13
CA SER A 100 6.56 3.16 -5.41
C SER A 100 5.52 2.30 -4.68
N LEU A 101 5.73 0.98 -4.64
CA LEU A 101 4.90 0.05 -3.89
C LEU A 101 4.94 0.35 -2.40
N GLN A 102 6.13 0.59 -1.83
CA GLN A 102 6.27 0.98 -0.42
C GLN A 102 5.52 2.28 -0.11
N ILE A 103 5.67 3.32 -0.95
CA ILE A 103 5.00 4.61 -0.75
C ILE A 103 3.49 4.43 -0.76
N LEU A 104 2.95 3.68 -1.72
CA LEU A 104 1.52 3.40 -1.81
C LEU A 104 1.03 2.66 -0.56
N LEU A 105 1.75 1.65 -0.08
CA LEU A 105 1.38 0.92 1.15
C LEU A 105 1.43 1.77 2.41
N ILE A 106 2.45 2.65 2.54
CA ILE A 106 2.53 3.58 3.68
C ILE A 106 1.33 4.51 3.67
N ILE A 107 0.90 4.97 2.50
CA ILE A 107 -0.29 5.80 2.36
C ILE A 107 -1.51 4.94 2.72
N THR A 108 -1.73 3.76 2.12
CA THR A 108 -2.93 2.92 2.37
C THR A 108 -3.19 2.68 3.84
N PHE A 109 -2.16 2.31 4.61
CA PHE A 109 -2.35 1.99 6.03
C PHE A 109 -2.53 3.22 6.92
N SER A 110 -2.35 4.43 6.38
CA SER A 110 -2.47 5.64 7.17
C SER A 110 -3.56 6.60 6.71
N VAL A 111 -4.31 6.26 5.66
CA VAL A 111 -5.42 7.07 5.18
C VAL A 111 -6.59 7.02 6.18
N ASN A 112 -7.20 8.18 6.42
CA ASN A 112 -8.38 8.32 7.27
C ASN A 112 -9.73 8.26 6.51
N GLU A 113 -9.76 8.55 5.21
CA GLU A 113 -10.97 8.53 4.36
C GLU A 113 -11.06 7.23 3.53
N LEU A 114 -12.19 6.49 3.60
CA LEU A 114 -12.30 5.17 2.96
C LEU A 114 -12.19 5.19 1.42
N ILE A 115 -12.62 6.27 0.75
CA ILE A 115 -12.45 6.39 -0.71
C ILE A 115 -10.97 6.55 -1.07
N LEU A 116 -10.22 7.37 -0.31
CA LEU A 116 -8.80 7.53 -0.56
C LEU A 116 -8.03 6.24 -0.22
N PHE A 117 -8.48 5.50 0.81
CA PHE A 117 -7.99 4.15 1.09
C PHE A 117 -8.19 3.25 -0.13
N TYR A 118 -9.40 3.22 -0.73
CA TYR A 118 -9.69 2.44 -1.94
C TYR A 118 -8.77 2.79 -3.11
N ILE A 119 -8.60 4.07 -3.41
CA ILE A 119 -7.75 4.52 -4.52
C ILE A 119 -6.31 4.04 -4.32
N MET A 120 -5.78 4.20 -3.11
CA MET A 120 -4.41 3.79 -2.79
C MET A 120 -4.28 2.26 -2.79
N PHE A 121 -5.30 1.55 -2.31
CA PHE A 121 -5.37 0.10 -2.27
C PHE A 121 -5.34 -0.52 -3.67
N GLU A 122 -6.07 0.06 -4.64
CA GLU A 122 -6.02 -0.37 -6.04
C GLU A 122 -4.75 0.11 -6.74
N ALA A 123 -4.21 1.28 -6.39
CA ALA A 123 -2.95 1.76 -6.96
C ALA A 123 -1.78 0.82 -6.69
N THR A 124 -1.77 0.08 -5.57
CA THR A 124 -0.74 -0.94 -5.28
C THR A 124 -0.68 -2.07 -6.32
N LEU A 125 -1.76 -2.29 -7.07
CA LEU A 125 -1.81 -3.31 -8.14
C LEU A 125 -0.87 -2.98 -9.30
N ILE A 126 -0.64 -1.70 -9.57
CA ILE A 126 0.17 -1.29 -10.73
C ILE A 126 1.64 -1.68 -10.54
N PRO A 127 2.34 -1.29 -9.45
CA PRO A 127 3.71 -1.72 -9.25
C PRO A 127 3.88 -3.22 -9.11
N THR A 128 2.96 -3.89 -8.40
CA THR A 128 3.01 -5.34 -8.20
C THR A 128 2.89 -6.09 -9.53
N LEU A 129 1.92 -5.72 -10.38
CA LEU A 129 1.73 -6.34 -11.69
C LEU A 129 2.96 -6.17 -12.59
N ILE A 130 3.54 -4.97 -12.61
CA ILE A 130 4.75 -4.71 -13.40
C ILE A 130 5.90 -5.57 -12.88
N ILE A 131 6.07 -5.71 -11.55
CA ILE A 131 7.10 -6.56 -10.96
C ILE A 131 6.93 -8.03 -11.41
N ILE A 132 5.73 -8.58 -11.29
CA ILE A 132 5.41 -9.99 -11.62
C ILE A 132 5.64 -10.26 -13.11
N THR A 133 5.05 -9.45 -13.97
CA THR A 133 5.04 -9.70 -15.43
C THR A 133 6.40 -9.44 -16.09
N ARG A 134 7.18 -8.48 -15.57
CA ARG A 134 8.47 -8.10 -16.16
C ARG A 134 9.65 -8.89 -15.62
N TRP A 135 9.73 -9.08 -14.30
CA TRP A 135 10.88 -9.72 -13.62
C TRP A 135 10.56 -11.08 -13.01
N GLY A 136 9.37 -11.65 -13.24
CA GLY A 136 9.09 -13.06 -12.96
C GLY A 136 9.93 -13.98 -13.86
N ASN A 137 10.44 -15.09 -13.34
CA ASN A 137 11.36 -15.97 -14.08
C ASN A 137 10.65 -16.97 -15.02
N GLN A 138 9.43 -17.40 -14.67
CA GLN A 138 8.68 -18.42 -15.40
C GLN A 138 7.81 -17.82 -16.52
N THR A 139 7.51 -18.62 -17.54
CA THR A 139 6.62 -18.24 -18.66
C THR A 139 5.20 -17.90 -18.20
N GLU A 140 4.72 -18.60 -17.16
CA GLU A 140 3.39 -18.43 -16.58
C GLU A 140 3.18 -17.08 -15.87
N ARG A 141 4.22 -16.25 -15.74
CA ARG A 141 4.15 -14.92 -15.10
C ARG A 141 3.10 -13.99 -15.70
N LEU A 142 2.86 -14.10 -17.00
CA LEU A 142 1.84 -13.29 -17.67
C LEU A 142 0.43 -13.75 -17.25
N ASN A 143 0.19 -15.06 -17.21
CA ASN A 143 -1.07 -15.62 -16.75
C ASN A 143 -1.30 -15.31 -15.27
N ALA A 144 -0.27 -15.47 -14.43
CA ALA A 144 -0.35 -15.11 -13.01
C ALA A 144 -0.67 -13.62 -12.81
N GLY A 145 -0.04 -12.73 -13.59
CA GLY A 145 -0.34 -11.30 -13.58
C GLY A 145 -1.78 -10.97 -14.00
N LEU A 146 -2.31 -11.69 -15.01
CA LEU A 146 -3.70 -11.53 -15.44
C LEU A 146 -4.68 -11.99 -14.36
N TYR A 147 -4.47 -13.16 -13.74
CA TYR A 147 -5.32 -13.63 -12.64
C TYR A 147 -5.30 -12.67 -11.45
N PHE A 148 -4.10 -12.21 -11.05
CA PHE A 148 -3.95 -11.24 -9.98
C PHE A 148 -4.72 -9.94 -10.25
N LEU A 149 -4.63 -9.38 -11.45
CA LEU A 149 -5.33 -8.14 -11.79
C LEU A 149 -6.85 -8.35 -11.90
N PHE A 150 -7.32 -9.38 -12.59
CA PHE A 150 -8.76 -9.52 -12.84
C PHE A 150 -9.54 -9.92 -11.60
N TYR A 151 -8.99 -10.80 -10.75
CA TYR A 151 -9.65 -11.13 -9.49
C TYR A 151 -9.78 -9.90 -8.60
N THR A 152 -8.68 -9.14 -8.44
CA THR A 152 -8.70 -7.94 -7.59
C THR A 152 -9.65 -6.86 -8.12
N LEU A 153 -9.66 -6.58 -9.42
CA LEU A 153 -10.56 -5.58 -10.02
C LEU A 153 -12.03 -5.99 -9.93
N ILE A 154 -12.37 -7.25 -10.21
CA ILE A 154 -13.76 -7.71 -10.16
C ILE A 154 -14.29 -7.64 -8.72
N GLY A 155 -13.45 -7.98 -7.73
CA GLY A 155 -13.81 -7.84 -6.32
C GLY A 155 -13.88 -6.38 -5.85
N SER A 156 -13.05 -5.48 -6.39
CA SER A 156 -12.93 -4.10 -5.93
C SER A 156 -13.98 -3.14 -6.51
N ILE A 157 -14.49 -3.38 -7.74
CA ILE A 157 -15.53 -2.52 -8.33
C ILE A 157 -16.83 -2.47 -7.48
N PRO A 158 -17.38 -3.59 -6.96
CA PRO A 158 -18.51 -3.54 -6.02
C PRO A 158 -18.23 -2.70 -4.78
N LEU A 159 -17.02 -2.80 -4.23
CA LEU A 159 -16.59 -2.00 -3.09
C LEU A 159 -16.63 -0.49 -3.42
N LEU A 160 -16.17 -0.07 -4.60
CA LEU A 160 -16.26 1.33 -5.02
C LEU A 160 -17.71 1.84 -5.05
N ILE A 161 -18.61 1.05 -5.63
CA ILE A 161 -20.04 1.40 -5.71
C ILE A 161 -20.63 1.52 -4.30
N ALA A 162 -20.32 0.58 -3.41
CA ALA A 162 -20.76 0.60 -2.03
C ALA A 162 -20.23 1.82 -1.26
N LEU A 163 -18.96 2.19 -1.45
CA LEU A 163 -18.37 3.37 -0.83
C LEU A 163 -19.03 4.66 -1.33
N VAL A 164 -19.23 4.83 -2.65
CA VAL A 164 -19.91 6.02 -3.18
C VAL A 164 -21.34 6.12 -2.66
N TRP A 165 -22.05 4.99 -2.57
CA TRP A 165 -23.39 4.95 -1.97
C TRP A 165 -23.34 5.38 -0.49
N LEU A 166 -22.43 4.81 0.30
CA LEU A 166 -22.27 5.17 1.72
C LEU A 166 -21.92 6.65 1.91
N GLN A 167 -21.05 7.20 1.06
CA GLN A 167 -20.70 8.63 1.08
C GLN A 167 -21.95 9.52 0.93
N ASN A 168 -22.86 9.16 0.02
CA ASN A 168 -24.08 9.93 -0.21
C ASN A 168 -25.08 9.84 0.98
N HIS A 169 -25.13 8.70 1.68
CA HIS A 169 -26.05 8.50 2.81
C HIS A 169 -25.53 9.00 4.16
N LEU A 170 -24.22 8.98 4.35
CA LEU A 170 -23.56 9.37 5.60
C LEU A 170 -23.00 10.80 5.53
N GLY A 171 -22.80 11.35 4.34
CA GLY A 171 -22.22 12.67 4.11
C GLY A 171 -20.68 12.69 4.15
N GLY A 172 -20.05 11.67 4.73
CA GLY A 172 -18.60 11.51 4.83
C GLY A 172 -18.18 10.08 5.15
N LEU A 173 -16.97 9.71 4.75
CA LEU A 173 -16.38 8.38 4.96
C LEU A 173 -15.09 8.42 5.78
N ASN A 174 -14.93 9.47 6.57
CA ASN A 174 -13.86 9.59 7.55
C ASN A 174 -14.03 8.51 8.62
N ILE A 175 -13.04 7.62 8.76
CA ILE A 175 -13.05 6.51 9.70
C ILE A 175 -13.32 7.01 11.13
N MET A 176 -12.72 8.13 11.54
CA MET A 176 -12.96 8.72 12.87
C MET A 176 -14.39 9.22 13.08
N MET A 177 -15.05 9.71 12.02
CA MET A 177 -16.44 10.19 12.14
C MET A 177 -17.42 9.01 12.18
N LEU A 178 -17.13 7.97 11.41
CA LEU A 178 -17.93 6.74 11.36
C LEU A 178 -17.95 6.04 12.71
N THR A 179 -16.84 6.04 13.46
CA THR A 179 -16.78 5.44 14.80
C THR A 179 -17.62 6.21 15.83
N MET A 180 -17.78 7.53 15.67
CA MET A 180 -18.58 8.37 16.57
C MET A 180 -20.08 8.30 16.28
N THR A 181 -20.48 7.92 15.08
CA THR A 181 -21.89 7.88 14.64
C THR A 181 -22.27 6.51 14.09
N PRO A 182 -22.14 5.42 14.87
CA PRO A 182 -22.44 4.08 14.39
C PRO A 182 -23.95 3.96 14.10
N LYS A 183 -24.30 3.83 12.82
CA LYS A 183 -25.66 3.47 12.41
C LYS A 183 -25.81 1.95 12.41
N ILE A 184 -26.78 1.45 13.15
CA ILE A 184 -27.13 0.02 13.15
C ILE A 184 -27.78 -0.32 11.81
N MET A 185 -27.24 -1.31 11.09
CA MET A 185 -27.86 -1.82 9.87
C MET A 185 -28.99 -2.79 10.21
N ILE A 186 -30.20 -2.47 9.77
CA ILE A 186 -31.39 -3.33 9.93
C ILE A 186 -31.30 -4.49 8.93
N PRO A 187 -31.69 -5.72 9.28
CA PRO A 187 -31.65 -6.84 8.33
C PRO A 187 -32.59 -6.57 7.14
N SER A 188 -32.02 -6.47 5.95
CA SER A 188 -32.73 -6.33 4.67
C SER A 188 -31.86 -6.83 3.53
N TRP A 189 -32.47 -7.30 2.45
CA TRP A 189 -31.74 -7.75 1.25
C TRP A 189 -30.78 -6.68 0.69
N SER A 190 -31.13 -5.39 0.81
CA SER A 190 -30.25 -4.29 0.40
C SER A 190 -28.98 -4.22 1.24
N ASN A 191 -29.11 -4.41 2.55
CA ASN A 191 -27.98 -4.35 3.48
C ASN A 191 -27.11 -5.60 3.37
N ASP A 192 -27.69 -6.75 3.05
CA ASP A 192 -26.94 -7.98 2.76
C ASP A 192 -26.08 -7.83 1.48
N ILE A 193 -26.63 -7.25 0.42
CA ILE A 193 -25.89 -6.95 -0.82
C ILE A 193 -24.80 -5.91 -0.57
N LEU A 194 -25.09 -4.87 0.23
CA LEU A 194 -24.11 -3.86 0.60
C LEU A 194 -22.96 -4.47 1.41
N TRP A 195 -23.26 -5.35 2.36
CA TRP A 195 -22.26 -6.08 3.13
C TRP A 195 -21.37 -6.94 2.23
N LEU A 196 -21.98 -7.70 1.30
CA LEU A 196 -21.23 -8.47 0.30
C LEU A 196 -20.32 -7.57 -0.53
N ALA A 197 -20.84 -6.45 -1.05
CA ALA A 197 -20.07 -5.50 -1.85
C ALA A 197 -18.87 -4.92 -1.07
N CYS A 198 -19.05 -4.63 0.23
CA CYS A 198 -17.97 -4.16 1.10
C CYS A 198 -16.90 -5.23 1.39
N MET A 199 -17.29 -6.51 1.52
CA MET A 199 -16.37 -7.58 1.96
C MET A 199 -15.67 -8.31 0.82
N LEU A 200 -16.30 -8.44 -0.36
CA LEU A 200 -15.79 -9.21 -1.49
C LEU A 200 -14.37 -8.79 -1.92
N ALA A 201 -14.08 -7.49 -1.98
CA ALA A 201 -12.76 -6.99 -2.35
C ALA A 201 -11.65 -7.50 -1.42
N PHE A 202 -11.91 -7.54 -0.11
CA PHE A 202 -10.94 -8.01 0.88
C PHE A 202 -10.86 -9.54 0.89
N LEU A 203 -11.98 -10.23 0.71
CA LEU A 203 -12.00 -11.69 0.58
C LEU A 203 -11.22 -12.18 -0.64
N VAL A 204 -11.11 -11.38 -1.70
CA VAL A 204 -10.29 -11.71 -2.87
C VAL A 204 -8.81 -11.36 -2.67
N LYS A 205 -8.46 -10.41 -1.79
CA LYS A 205 -7.04 -10.08 -1.49
C LYS A 205 -6.44 -10.84 -0.31
N MET A 206 -7.26 -11.53 0.50
CA MET A 206 -6.80 -12.42 1.56
C MET A 206 -6.11 -13.69 1.02
N PRO A 207 -6.69 -14.41 0.04
CA PRO A 207 -6.00 -15.43 -0.75
C PRO A 207 -5.25 -14.83 -1.94
#